data_AF-A0A061RVA7-F1
#
_entry.id   AF-A0A061RVA7-F1
#
_cell.length_a   1.000
_cell.length_b   1.000
_cell.length_c   1.000
_cell.angle_alpha   90.00
_cell.angle_beta   90.00
_cell.angle_gamma   90.00
#
_symmetry.space_group_name_H-M   'P 1'
#
loop_
_entity.id
_entity.type
_entity.pdbx_description
1 polymer ?
#
loop_
_entity_poly.entity_id
_entity_poly.type
_entity_poly.pdbx_seq_one_letter_code
_entity_poly.pdbx_strand_id
1 'polypeptide(L)'
;MEMEVLLDVIRAHMGSVRTPGHHDKVYKEECMYSFDTPESPGGLYISLSTFQAFSDEFVELDHRRTGNCLYLNEQNIKLPLSPEEAEANSTAPTKMNIGGEGGFQLDKKTYKVETRHALVVMPDRARVEL
;
A
#
# COMPACT_ATOMS: atom_id res chain seq x y z
N MET A 1 -17.10 -14.86 -8.50
CA MET A 1 -16.42 -15.40 -9.69
C MET A 1 -15.78 -16.71 -9.30
N GLU A 2 -15.92 -17.77 -10.10
CA GLU A 2 -15.17 -19.01 -9.86
C GLU A 2 -13.66 -18.75 -10.04
N MET A 3 -12.83 -19.38 -9.21
CA MET A 3 -11.37 -19.14 -9.18
C MET A 3 -10.70 -19.38 -10.54
N GLU A 4 -11.20 -20.34 -11.31
CA GLU A 4 -10.66 -20.69 -12.63
C GLU A 4 -10.85 -19.54 -13.64
N VAL A 5 -12.04 -18.92 -13.64
CA VAL A 5 -12.35 -17.75 -14.49
C VAL A 5 -11.45 -16.57 -14.13
N LEU A 6 -11.19 -16.35 -12.84
CA LEU A 6 -10.30 -15.28 -12.39
C LEU A 6 -8.86 -15.48 -12.90
N LEU A 7 -8.34 -16.70 -12.81
CA LEU A 7 -7.01 -17.04 -13.30
C LEU A 7 -6.88 -16.84 -14.81
N ASP A 8 -7.92 -17.15 -15.57
CA ASP A 8 -7.92 -16.95 -17.02
C ASP A 8 -7.88 -15.47 -17.40
N VAL A 9 -8.62 -14.62 -16.67
CA VAL A 9 -8.55 -13.16 -16.83
C VAL A 9 -7.14 -12.65 -16.50
N ILE A 10 -6.55 -13.12 -15.39
CA ILE A 10 -5.18 -12.74 -15.02
C ILE A 10 -4.22 -13.10 -16.15
N ARG A 11 -4.23 -14.35 -16.62
CA ARG A 11 -3.36 -14.84 -17.71
C ARG A 11 -3.53 -14.03 -18.99
N ALA A 12 -4.76 -13.67 -19.35
CA ALA A 12 -5.05 -12.87 -20.53
C ALA A 12 -4.40 -11.46 -20.46
N HIS A 13 -4.29 -10.89 -19.26
CA HIS A 13 -3.72 -9.56 -19.03
C HIS A 13 -2.27 -9.57 -18.53
N MET A 14 -1.64 -10.73 -18.31
CA MET A 14 -0.24 -10.81 -17.87
C MET A 14 0.73 -10.15 -18.86
N GLY A 15 0.40 -10.09 -20.15
CA GLY A 15 1.25 -9.46 -21.16
C GLY A 15 1.48 -7.96 -20.97
N SER A 16 0.60 -7.26 -20.23
CA SER A 16 0.78 -5.83 -19.91
C SER A 16 1.57 -5.59 -18.63
N VAL A 17 1.85 -6.64 -17.84
CA VAL A 17 2.59 -6.54 -16.59
C VAL A 17 4.07 -6.29 -16.88
N ARG A 18 4.65 -5.30 -16.21
CA ARG A 18 6.06 -4.97 -16.33
C ARG A 18 6.73 -5.04 -14.96
N THR A 19 8.00 -5.44 -14.96
CA THR A 19 8.86 -5.35 -13.77
C THR A 19 9.56 -3.99 -13.77
N PRO A 20 9.45 -3.16 -12.71
CA PRO A 20 10.13 -1.87 -12.65
C PRO A 20 11.66 -2.02 -12.76
N GLY A 21 12.28 -1.23 -13.63
CA GLY A 21 13.74 -1.09 -13.74
C GLY A 21 14.30 0.08 -12.92
N HIS A 22 15.62 0.27 -12.98
CA HIS A 22 16.33 1.31 -12.21
C HIS A 22 15.91 2.75 -12.54
N HIS A 23 15.37 3.00 -13.74
CA HIS A 23 14.98 4.33 -14.20
C HIS A 23 13.46 4.54 -14.18
N ASP A 24 12.70 3.51 -13.82
CA ASP A 24 11.25 3.62 -13.73
C ASP A 24 10.84 4.32 -12.44
N LYS A 25 9.85 5.21 -12.55
CA LYS A 25 9.23 5.86 -11.40
C LYS A 25 8.05 5.03 -10.95
N VAL A 26 8.10 4.55 -9.71
CA VAL A 26 7.00 3.82 -9.07
C VAL A 26 6.35 4.74 -8.05
N TYR A 27 5.11 5.15 -8.32
CA TYR A 27 4.40 6.16 -7.54
C TYR A 27 3.59 5.54 -6.40
N LYS A 28 4.20 4.72 -5.54
CA LYS A 28 3.50 3.95 -4.50
C LYS A 28 3.17 4.71 -3.21
N GLU A 29 3.57 5.97 -3.10
CA GLU A 29 3.45 6.74 -1.86
C GLU A 29 2.08 7.45 -1.75
N GLU A 30 1.50 7.90 -2.88
CA GLU A 30 0.28 8.71 -2.91
C GLU A 30 -0.49 8.52 -4.24
N CYS A 31 -1.81 8.69 -4.20
CA CYS A 31 -2.67 8.64 -5.37
C CYS A 31 -2.36 9.76 -6.39
N MET A 32 -2.49 9.46 -7.69
CA MET A 32 -2.33 10.45 -8.77
C MET A 32 -3.41 11.54 -8.80
N TYR A 33 -4.52 11.39 -8.09
CA TYR A 33 -5.67 12.30 -8.11
C TYR A 33 -6.12 12.80 -6.74
N SER A 34 -5.64 12.20 -5.65
CA SER A 34 -5.97 12.55 -4.27
C SER A 34 -4.75 12.42 -3.36
N PHE A 35 -4.88 12.83 -2.11
CA PHE A 35 -3.84 12.65 -1.08
C PHE A 35 -3.94 11.29 -0.36
N ASP A 36 -4.62 10.32 -0.97
CA ASP A 36 -4.72 8.99 -0.39
C ASP A 36 -3.39 8.26 -0.47
N THR A 37 -3.04 7.59 0.62
CA THR A 37 -1.79 6.84 0.78
C THR A 37 -2.10 5.37 1.06
N PRO A 38 -1.12 4.47 1.15
CA PRO A 38 -1.36 3.08 1.56
C PRO A 38 -2.02 2.96 2.96
N GLU A 39 -1.94 3.98 3.82
CA GLU A 39 -2.64 4.01 5.12
C GLU A 39 -4.11 4.44 5.03
N SER A 40 -4.54 4.99 3.89
CA SER A 40 -5.94 5.37 3.66
C SER A 40 -6.86 4.13 3.62
N PRO A 41 -8.16 4.29 3.92
CA PRO A 41 -9.14 3.22 3.71
C PRO A 41 -9.10 2.69 2.28
N GLY A 42 -9.05 1.36 2.12
CA GLY A 42 -8.94 0.70 0.80
C GLY A 42 -7.52 0.58 0.23
N GLY A 43 -6.54 1.24 0.85
CA GLY A 43 -5.15 1.21 0.41
C GLY A 43 -4.95 1.90 -0.94
N LEU A 44 -3.85 1.55 -1.61
CA LEU A 44 -3.41 2.18 -2.84
C LEU A 44 -3.25 1.14 -3.96
N TYR A 45 -3.88 1.39 -5.10
CA TYR A 45 -3.90 0.52 -6.28
C TYR A 45 -2.84 0.96 -7.28
N ILE A 46 -1.74 0.21 -7.34
CA ILE A 46 -0.59 0.49 -8.21
C ILE A 46 -0.77 -0.30 -9.51
N SER A 47 -0.85 0.40 -10.63
CA SER A 47 -0.91 -0.22 -11.95
C SER A 47 0.36 -1.02 -12.23
N LEU A 48 0.21 -2.31 -12.54
CA LEU A 48 1.34 -3.18 -12.90
C LEU A 48 1.89 -2.91 -14.31
N SER A 49 1.23 -2.04 -15.08
CA SER A 49 1.68 -1.61 -16.41
C SER A 49 2.37 -0.25 -16.35
N THR A 50 1.82 0.74 -15.64
CA THR A 50 2.34 2.12 -15.65
C THR A 50 3.06 2.54 -14.37
N PHE A 51 2.96 1.77 -13.29
CA PHE A 51 3.49 2.07 -11.95
C PHE A 51 2.93 3.35 -11.30
N GLN A 52 1.84 3.87 -11.85
CA GLN A 52 1.03 4.92 -11.24
C GLN A 52 0.09 4.31 -10.21
N ALA A 53 -0.23 5.07 -9.17
CA ALA A 53 -1.06 4.59 -8.09
C ALA A 53 -2.34 5.41 -7.93
N PHE A 54 -3.42 4.71 -7.59
CA PHE A 54 -4.77 5.25 -7.54
C PHE A 54 -5.44 4.84 -6.23
N SER A 55 -6.24 5.72 -5.65
CA SER A 55 -7.05 5.34 -4.50
C SER A 55 -8.23 4.47 -4.93
N ASP A 56 -8.95 3.92 -3.96
CA ASP A 56 -10.14 3.09 -4.20
C ASP A 56 -11.22 3.81 -5.04
N GLU A 57 -11.31 5.14 -4.91
CA GLU A 57 -12.25 5.98 -5.66
C GLU A 57 -11.82 6.18 -7.13
N PHE A 58 -10.51 6.23 -7.40
CA PHE A 58 -9.97 6.61 -8.72
C PHE A 58 -9.42 5.45 -9.54
N VAL A 59 -9.24 4.25 -8.97
CA VAL A 59 -8.75 3.08 -9.73
C VAL A 59 -9.66 2.72 -10.91
N GLU A 60 -10.98 2.89 -10.76
CA GLU A 60 -11.93 2.63 -11.83
C GLU A 60 -11.84 3.66 -12.96
N LEU A 61 -11.49 4.91 -12.64
CA LEU A 61 -11.23 5.94 -13.63
C LEU A 61 -10.02 5.57 -14.48
N ASP A 62 -8.93 5.09 -13.86
CA ASP A 62 -7.76 4.61 -14.60
C ASP A 62 -8.11 3.42 -15.51
N HIS A 63 -8.78 2.40 -14.97
CA HIS A 63 -9.22 1.23 -15.74
C HIS A 63 -10.03 1.64 -16.97
N ARG A 64 -11.03 2.52 -16.82
CA ARG A 64 -11.86 3.01 -17.92
C ARG A 64 -11.08 3.81 -18.96
N ARG A 65 -10.01 4.51 -18.56
CA ARG A 65 -9.21 5.36 -19.46
C ARG A 65 -8.12 4.58 -20.20
N THR A 66 -7.48 3.62 -19.55
CA THR A 66 -6.30 2.92 -20.08
C THR A 66 -6.61 1.49 -20.52
N GLY A 67 -7.70 0.90 -20.02
CA GLY A 67 -8.00 -0.52 -20.17
C GLY A 67 -7.12 -1.41 -19.28
N ASN A 68 -6.36 -0.86 -18.34
CA ASN A 68 -5.53 -1.67 -17.44
C ASN A 68 -6.41 -2.49 -16.50
N CYS A 69 -6.17 -3.80 -16.41
CA CYS A 69 -6.97 -4.70 -15.59
C CYS A 69 -6.28 -5.13 -14.30
N LEU A 70 -4.95 -5.08 -14.24
CA LEU A 70 -4.18 -5.66 -13.15
C LEU A 70 -3.50 -4.57 -12.31
N TYR A 71 -3.78 -4.59 -11.01
CA TYR A 71 -3.25 -3.64 -10.03
C TYR A 71 -2.71 -4.40 -8.81
N LEU A 72 -1.60 -3.92 -8.26
CA LEU A 72 -1.17 -4.29 -6.92
C LEU A 72 -1.84 -3.34 -5.92
N ASN A 73 -2.68 -3.87 -5.05
CA ASN A 73 -3.20 -3.11 -3.92
C ASN A 73 -2.23 -3.26 -2.74
N GLU A 74 -1.71 -2.15 -2.24
CA GLU A 74 -0.90 -2.07 -1.03
C GLU A 74 -1.70 -1.36 0.06
N GLN A 75 -1.83 -2.00 1.22
CA GLN A 75 -2.57 -1.42 2.35
C GLN A 75 -1.76 -1.56 3.64
N ASN A 76 -1.55 -0.43 4.32
CA ASN A 76 -0.85 -0.34 5.59
C ASN A 76 -1.87 -0.29 6.73
N ILE A 77 -1.81 -1.28 7.62
CA ILE A 77 -2.72 -1.43 8.75
C ILE A 77 -1.96 -1.16 10.05
N LYS A 78 -2.49 -0.25 10.86
CA LYS A 78 -1.96 0.06 12.20
C LYS A 78 -2.48 -0.98 13.19
N LEU A 79 -1.60 -1.86 13.66
CA LEU A 79 -1.88 -2.85 14.68
C LEU A 79 -1.38 -2.37 16.04
N PRO A 80 -2.13 -2.59 17.14
CA PRO A 80 -1.64 -2.31 18.48
C PRO A 80 -0.39 -3.16 18.76
N LEU A 81 0.58 -2.62 19.50
CA LEU A 81 1.73 -3.40 19.95
C LEU A 81 1.29 -4.53 20.88
N SER A 82 1.97 -5.67 20.78
CA SER A 82 1.83 -6.73 21.78
C SER A 82 2.37 -6.27 23.14
N PRO A 83 1.97 -6.92 24.26
CA PRO A 83 2.43 -6.54 25.60
C PRO A 83 3.96 -6.52 25.74
N GLU A 84 4.64 -7.51 25.14
CA GLU A 84 6.10 -7.64 25.15
C GLU A 84 6.79 -6.51 24.37
N GLU A 85 6.23 -6.14 23.20
CA GLU A 85 6.75 -5.04 22.38
C GLU A 85 6.52 -3.67 23.04
N ALA A 86 5.40 -3.50 23.74
CA ALA A 86 5.09 -2.30 24.51
C ALA A 86 6.06 -2.13 25.70
N GLU A 87 6.40 -3.21 26.41
CA GLU A 87 7.39 -3.20 27.48
C GLU A 87 8.81 -2.90 26.97
N ALA A 88 9.22 -3.50 25.85
CA ALA A 88 10.51 -3.22 25.21
C ALA A 88 10.62 -1.75 24.72
N ASN A 89 9.55 -1.20 24.17
CA ASN A 89 9.51 0.21 23.75
C ASN A 89 9.52 1.17 24.96
N SER A 90 9.09 0.71 26.14
CA SER A 90 9.14 1.49 27.37
C SER A 90 10.52 1.53 28.04
N THR A 91 11.38 0.54 27.78
CA THR A 91 12.67 0.34 28.44
C THR A 91 13.88 0.85 27.65
N ALA A 92 13.71 1.25 26.38
CA ALA A 92 14.76 1.88 25.58
C ALA A 92 15.21 3.22 26.22
N PRO A 93 16.47 3.37 26.65
CA PRO A 93 16.89 4.52 27.45
C PRO A 93 17.03 5.79 26.61
N THR A 94 16.31 6.84 27.02
CA THR A 94 16.34 8.21 26.51
C THR A 94 17.69 8.88 26.76
N LYS A 95 18.74 8.53 26.02
CA LYS A 95 19.96 9.36 25.95
C LYS A 95 19.96 10.16 24.67
N MET A 96 19.38 11.36 24.76
CA MET A 96 19.75 12.46 23.86
C MET A 96 19.72 13.77 24.65
N ASN A 97 20.89 14.16 25.15
CA ASN A 97 21.15 15.56 25.50
C ASN A 97 21.18 16.37 24.21
N ILE A 98 20.61 17.57 24.21
CA ILE A 98 21.26 18.84 23.79
C ILE A 98 20.40 20.00 24.33
N GLY A 99 20.78 20.50 25.52
CA GLY A 99 20.85 21.93 25.84
C GLY A 99 19.61 22.86 25.83
N GLY A 100 18.48 22.52 26.47
CA GLY A 100 17.49 23.56 26.85
C GLY A 100 16.15 23.05 27.36
N GLU A 101 15.60 23.75 28.36
CA GLU A 101 14.29 23.45 29.00
C GLU A 101 13.14 23.48 27.98
N GLY A 102 12.52 22.32 27.74
CA GLY A 102 11.21 22.22 27.06
C GLY A 102 11.19 21.63 25.63
N GLY A 103 12.09 20.71 25.29
CA GLY A 103 12.11 20.04 23.97
C GLY A 103 11.06 18.91 23.81
N PHE A 104 10.35 18.93 22.68
CA PHE A 104 9.28 18.01 22.24
C PHE A 104 9.55 16.51 22.50
N GLN A 105 8.63 15.83 23.19
CA GLN A 105 8.61 14.37 23.29
C GLN A 105 7.91 13.80 22.05
N LEU A 106 8.69 13.28 21.10
CA LEU A 106 8.19 12.53 19.96
C LEU A 106 7.71 11.15 20.44
N ASP A 107 6.40 11.07 20.63
CA ASP A 107 5.52 9.91 20.69
C ASP A 107 6.18 8.53 20.70
N LYS A 108 6.06 7.83 21.84
CA LYS A 108 6.23 6.38 21.90
C LYS A 108 5.28 5.76 20.87
N LYS A 109 5.80 5.20 19.77
CA LYS A 109 4.98 4.52 18.76
C LYS A 109 4.18 3.41 19.44
N THR A 110 2.86 3.60 19.60
CA THR A 110 1.95 2.64 20.26
C THR A 110 1.46 1.54 19.34
N TYR A 111 1.84 1.59 18.07
CA TYR A 111 1.36 0.70 17.03
C TYR A 111 2.52 0.23 16.13
N LYS A 112 2.34 -0.98 15.59
CA LYS A 112 3.12 -1.54 14.48
C LYS A 112 2.34 -1.32 13.20
N VAL A 113 3.04 -1.06 12.09
CA VAL A 113 2.41 -1.02 10.76
C VAL A 113 2.67 -2.36 10.08
N GLU A 114 1.60 -3.02 9.65
CA GLU A 114 1.65 -4.21 8.80
C GLU A 114 1.23 -3.82 7.39
N THR A 115 2.06 -4.12 6.41
CA THR A 115 1.73 -3.92 4.99
C THR A 115 1.15 -5.21 4.42
N ARG A 116 -0.02 -5.10 3.78
CA ARG A 116 -0.67 -6.19 3.05
C ARG A 116 -0.67 -5.89 1.57
N HIS A 117 -0.50 -6.94 0.79
CA HIS A 117 -0.48 -6.89 -0.66
C HIS A 117 -1.56 -7.80 -1.22
N ALA A 118 -2.27 -7.32 -2.23
CA ALA A 118 -3.20 -8.14 -2.98
C ALA A 118 -3.12 -7.78 -4.46
N LEU A 119 -3.23 -8.78 -5.33
CA LEU A 119 -3.49 -8.57 -6.74
C LEU A 119 -4.98 -8.29 -6.92
N VAL A 120 -5.31 -7.16 -7.56
CA VAL A 120 -6.69 -6.77 -7.87
C VAL A 120 -6.92 -6.79 -9.38
N VAL A 121 -8.04 -7.41 -9.76
CA VAL A 121 -8.47 -7.56 -11.15
C VAL A 121 -9.73 -6.73 -11.39
N MET A 122 -9.62 -5.72 -12.27
CA MET A 122 -10.72 -4.87 -12.73
C MET A 122 -11.45 -5.49 -13.93
N PRO A 123 -12.75 -5.20 -14.15
CA PRO A 123 -13.59 -4.24 -13.42
C PRO A 123 -14.20 -4.79 -12.12
N ASP A 124 -14.25 -6.11 -11.95
CA ASP A 124 -14.99 -6.76 -10.84
C ASP A 124 -14.34 -6.58 -9.45
N ARG A 125 -13.18 -5.93 -9.38
CA ARG A 125 -12.35 -5.73 -8.18
C ARG A 125 -12.09 -7.05 -7.44
N ALA A 126 -11.95 -8.16 -8.19
CA ALA A 126 -11.61 -9.45 -7.60
C ALA A 126 -10.20 -9.40 -7.00
N ARG A 127 -10.04 -9.93 -5.78
CA ARG A 127 -8.81 -9.82 -5.00
C ARG A 127 -8.17 -11.19 -4.78
N VAL A 128 -6.85 -11.25 -4.95
CA VAL A 128 -6.01 -12.40 -4.59
C VAL A 128 -4.93 -11.89 -3.63
N GLU A 129 -5.05 -12.23 -2.35
CA GLU A 129 -4.06 -11.87 -1.33
C GLU A 129 -2.70 -12.55 -1.62
N LEU A 130 -1.60 -11.84 -1.37
CA LEU A 130 -0.22 -12.24 -1.71
C LEU A 130 0.63 -12.53 -0.45
#